data_AF-A0A4Q6GUN8-F1
#
_entry.id   AF-A0A4Q6GUN8-F1
#
_cell.length_a   1.000
_cell.length_b   1.000
_cell.length_c   1.000
_cell.angle_alpha   90.00
_cell.angle_beta   90.00
_cell.angle_gamma   90.00
#
_symmetry.space_group_name_H-M   'P 1'
#
loop_
_entity.id
_entity.type
_entity.pdbx_description
1 polymer ?
#
loop_
_entity_poly.entity_id
_entity_poly.type
_entity_poly.pdbx_seq_one_letter_code
_entity_poly.pdbx_strand_id
1 'polypeptide(L)'
;IALIMVAIFGHGQAAMWAILAVGLCNSIMFPTIFSLALHGLGKFTGQGSGILCMAIVGGAVVPFVQGMFADTIGLQPSFLVPAVCYLFILYFGVKYANLHKQPVAA
;
A
#
# COMPACT_ATOMS: atom_id res chain seq x y z
N ILE A 1 4.79 6.15 -6.29
CA ILE A 1 4.18 7.47 -6.57
C ILE A 1 4.59 8.00 -7.95
N ALA A 2 5.89 8.15 -8.25
CA ALA A 2 6.33 8.58 -9.60
C ALA A 2 5.77 7.70 -10.74
N LEU A 3 5.80 6.37 -10.58
CA LEU A 3 5.22 5.42 -11.54
C LEU A 3 3.70 5.52 -11.70
N ILE A 4 2.96 5.90 -10.63
CA ILE A 4 1.51 6.08 -10.67
C ILE A 4 1.15 7.40 -11.37
N MET A 5 1.91 8.47 -11.11
CA MET A 5 1.79 9.72 -11.85
C MET A 5 2.06 9.50 -13.35
N VAL A 6 3.09 8.73 -13.70
CA VAL A 6 3.38 8.38 -15.11
C VAL A 6 2.28 7.51 -15.72
N ALA A 7 1.66 6.60 -14.95
CA ALA A 7 0.52 5.81 -15.42
C ALA A 7 -0.75 6.64 -15.64
N ILE A 8 -1.00 7.66 -14.81
CA ILE A 8 -2.19 8.54 -14.88
C ILE A 8 -2.06 9.56 -16.03
N PHE A 9 -0.87 10.10 -16.26
CA PHE A 9 -0.62 11.08 -17.33
C PHE A 9 -0.17 10.45 -18.66
N GLY A 10 0.30 9.20 -18.64
CA GLY A 10 0.73 8.46 -19.82
C GLY A 10 -0.44 7.96 -20.66
N HIS A 11 -0.34 8.07 -21.99
CA HIS A 11 -1.30 7.51 -22.94
C HIS A 11 -0.69 6.28 -23.65
N GLY A 12 -1.51 5.24 -23.89
CA GLY A 12 -1.12 4.07 -24.68
C GLY A 12 -0.17 3.09 -23.98
N GLN A 13 0.84 2.58 -24.69
CA GLN A 13 1.73 1.51 -24.20
C GLN A 13 2.55 1.92 -22.97
N ALA A 14 2.90 3.20 -22.82
CA ALA A 14 3.65 3.71 -21.67
C ALA A 14 2.89 3.55 -20.34
N ALA A 15 1.56 3.74 -20.35
CA ALA A 15 0.71 3.50 -19.18
C ALA A 15 0.65 2.02 -18.82
N MET A 16 0.64 1.14 -19.82
CA MET A 16 0.58 -0.31 -19.63
C MET A 16 1.84 -0.84 -18.94
N TRP A 17 3.03 -0.43 -19.41
CA TRP A 17 4.31 -0.75 -18.76
C TRP A 17 4.42 -0.12 -17.37
N ALA A 18 3.91 1.10 -17.18
CA ALA A 18 3.92 1.76 -15.87
C ALA A 18 3.04 1.02 -14.85
N ILE A 19 1.83 0.58 -15.24
CA ILE A 19 0.94 -0.19 -14.33
C ILE A 19 1.55 -1.54 -13.96
N LEU A 20 2.19 -2.24 -14.91
CA LEU A 20 2.90 -3.49 -14.61
C LEU A 20 4.03 -3.26 -13.60
N ALA A 21 4.81 -2.20 -13.76
CA ALA A 21 5.86 -1.83 -12.82
C ALA A 21 5.29 -1.37 -11.46
N VAL A 22 4.13 -0.71 -11.42
CA VAL A 22 3.40 -0.43 -10.16
C VAL A 22 3.01 -1.73 -9.46
N GLY A 23 2.49 -2.70 -10.22
CA GLY A 23 2.15 -4.03 -9.70
C GLY A 23 3.36 -4.74 -9.08
N LEU A 24 4.51 -4.68 -9.76
CA LEU A 24 5.78 -5.22 -9.24
C LEU A 24 6.18 -4.55 -7.92
N CYS A 25 6.10 -3.21 -7.85
CA CYS A 25 6.38 -2.48 -6.62
C CYS A 25 5.41 -2.85 -5.48
N ASN A 26 4.15 -3.18 -5.80
CA ASN A 26 3.15 -3.53 -4.81
C ASN A 26 3.40 -4.90 -4.15
N SER A 27 4.03 -5.83 -4.89
CA SER A 27 4.40 -7.16 -4.36
C SER A 27 5.34 -7.09 -3.16
N ILE A 28 6.24 -6.10 -3.14
CA ILE A 28 7.23 -5.94 -2.06
C ILE A 28 6.60 -5.23 -0.85
N MET A 29 5.57 -4.40 -1.04
CA MET A 29 4.99 -3.62 0.06
C MET A 29 4.36 -4.47 1.15
N PHE A 30 3.56 -5.49 0.80
CA PHE A 30 2.89 -6.33 1.79
C PHE A 30 3.88 -7.09 2.72
N PRO A 31 4.87 -7.85 2.22
CA PRO A 31 5.84 -8.52 3.08
C PRO A 31 6.71 -7.55 3.89
N THR A 32 7.04 -6.37 3.35
CA THR A 32 7.79 -5.35 4.10
C THR A 32 6.96 -4.75 5.24
N ILE A 33 5.69 -4.42 5.01
CA ILE A 33 4.77 -3.93 6.06
C ILE A 33 4.57 -5.00 7.12
N PHE A 34 4.37 -6.25 6.71
CA PHE A 34 4.20 -7.39 7.62
C PHE A 34 5.46 -7.60 8.48
N SER A 35 6.65 -7.53 7.88
CA SER A 35 7.91 -7.66 8.60
C SER A 35 8.15 -6.50 9.58
N LEU A 36 7.88 -5.26 9.17
CA LEU A 36 8.00 -4.07 10.03
C LEU A 36 7.00 -4.08 11.19
N ALA A 37 5.75 -4.46 10.93
CA ALA A 37 4.70 -4.47 11.95
C ALA A 37 4.91 -5.55 13.03
N LEU A 38 5.60 -6.64 12.68
CA LEU A 38 5.94 -7.72 13.60
C LEU A 38 7.30 -7.55 14.27
N HIS A 39 8.09 -6.56 13.84
CA HIS A 39 9.40 -6.30 14.41
C HIS A 39 9.29 -5.89 15.89
N GLY A 40 9.97 -6.60 16.79
CA GLY A 40 9.97 -6.30 18.23
C GLY A 40 8.77 -6.83 19.02
N LEU A 41 7.87 -7.62 18.42
CA LEU A 41 6.67 -8.14 19.09
C LEU A 41 6.91 -9.41 19.95
N GLY A 42 8.04 -10.08 19.77
CA GLY A 42 8.45 -11.25 20.58
C GLY A 42 7.38 -12.34 20.64
N LYS A 43 6.94 -12.71 21.84
CA LYS A 43 5.89 -13.71 22.11
C LYS A 43 4.52 -13.38 21.48
N PHE A 44 4.25 -12.12 21.15
CA PHE A 44 2.98 -11.69 20.57
C PHE A 44 2.98 -11.67 19.04
N THR A 45 4.09 -12.05 18.38
CA THR A 45 4.20 -12.08 16.92
C THR A 45 3.08 -12.88 16.26
N GLY A 46 2.68 -14.02 16.84
CA GLY A 46 1.59 -14.84 16.31
C GLY A 46 0.20 -14.19 16.42
N GLN A 47 -0.04 -13.39 17.46
CA GLN A 47 -1.31 -12.66 17.60
C GLN A 47 -1.32 -11.39 16.71
N GLY A 48 -0.18 -10.71 16.62
CA GLY A 48 0.02 -9.56 15.75
C GLY A 48 -0.18 -9.90 14.27
N SER A 49 0.34 -11.05 13.81
CA SER A 49 0.15 -11.51 12.43
C SER A 49 -1.31 -11.83 12.13
N GLY A 50 -2.03 -12.45 13.08
CA GLY A 50 -3.46 -12.72 12.96
C GLY A 50 -4.29 -11.45 12.82
N ILE A 51 -4.00 -10.41 13.60
CA ILE A 51 -4.65 -9.10 13.48
C ILE A 51 -4.34 -8.45 12.12
N LEU A 52 -3.08 -8.55 11.65
CA LEU A 52 -2.70 -8.00 10.35
C LEU A 52 -3.46 -8.68 9.20
N CYS A 53 -3.63 -10.01 9.27
CA CYS A 53 -4.42 -10.77 8.30
C CYS A 53 -5.90 -10.35 8.33
N MET A 54 -6.47 -10.10 9.51
CA MET A 54 -7.85 -9.58 9.60
C MET A 54 -7.96 -8.16 9.02
N ALA A 55 -6.92 -7.33 9.15
CA ALA A 55 -6.90 -5.99 8.57
C ALA A 55 -6.90 -6.00 7.03
N ILE A 56 -6.56 -7.12 6.37
CA ILE A 56 -6.67 -7.27 4.90
C ILE A 56 -8.11 -7.10 4.43
N VAL A 57 -9.12 -7.31 5.28
CA VAL A 57 -10.54 -7.01 4.94
C VAL A 57 -10.73 -5.55 4.49
N GLY A 58 -9.91 -4.61 5.00
CA GLY A 58 -9.92 -3.23 4.54
C GLY A 58 -9.58 -3.08 3.05
N GLY A 59 -8.84 -4.03 2.49
CA GLY A 59 -8.55 -4.15 1.06
C GLY A 59 -9.77 -4.46 0.20
N ALA A 60 -10.92 -4.86 0.76
CA ALA A 60 -12.19 -4.95 0.04
C ALA A 60 -12.97 -3.62 0.08
N VAL A 61 -12.79 -2.82 1.14
CA VAL A 61 -13.46 -1.53 1.32
C VAL A 61 -12.91 -0.47 0.36
N VAL A 62 -11.58 -0.41 0.20
CA VAL A 62 -10.94 0.60 -0.66
C VAL A 62 -11.34 0.45 -2.15
N PRO A 63 -11.32 -0.75 -2.77
CA PRO A 63 -11.80 -0.96 -4.13
C PRO A 63 -13.30 -0.74 -4.29
N PHE A 64 -14.10 -1.05 -3.26
CA PHE A 64 -15.54 -0.78 -3.27
C PHE A 64 -15.81 0.72 -3.35
N VAL A 65 -15.16 1.52 -2.50
CA VAL A 65 -15.25 2.98 -2.55
C VAL A 65 -14.73 3.49 -3.89
N GLN A 66 -13.56 3.03 -4.35
CA GLN A 66 -13.02 3.42 -5.65
C GLN A 66 -13.98 3.10 -6.82
N GLY A 67 -14.65 1.94 -6.80
CA GLY A 67 -15.65 1.54 -7.78
C GLY A 67 -16.86 2.48 -7.79
N MET A 68 -17.39 2.83 -6.62
CA MET A 68 -18.47 3.81 -6.50
C MET A 68 -18.07 5.20 -7.04
N PHE A 69 -16.83 5.63 -6.78
CA PHE A 69 -16.30 6.87 -7.35
C PHE A 69 -16.12 6.79 -8.88
N ALA A 70 -15.78 5.61 -9.42
CA ALA A 70 -15.66 5.39 -10.86
C ALA A 70 -16.99 5.48 -11.59
N ASP A 71 -18.04 4.94 -10.98
CA ASP A 71 -19.40 4.96 -11.54
C ASP A 71 -20.04 6.35 -11.50
N THR A 72 -19.61 7.23 -10.58
CA THR A 72 -20.23 8.55 -10.37
C THR A 72 -19.47 9.71 -11.02
N ILE A 73 -18.14 9.70 -11.02
CA ILE A 73 -17.30 10.86 -11.42
C ILE A 73 -16.35 10.51 -12.58
N GLY A 74 -16.33 9.25 -13.03
CA GLY A 74 -15.49 8.74 -14.10
C GLY A 74 -14.18 8.09 -13.62
N LEU A 75 -13.54 7.35 -14.52
CA LEU A 75 -12.33 6.55 -14.22
C LEU A 75 -11.13 7.39 -13.76
N GLN A 76 -10.97 8.59 -14.32
CA GLN A 76 -9.79 9.42 -14.10
C GLN A 76 -9.67 9.99 -12.68
N PRO A 77 -10.72 10.59 -12.07
CA PRO A 77 -10.67 11.00 -10.66
C PRO A 77 -10.67 9.82 -9.69
N SER A 78 -11.09 8.64 -10.12
CA SER A 78 -11.11 7.44 -9.25
C SER A 78 -9.71 6.97 -8.86
N PHE A 79 -8.69 7.29 -9.64
CA PHE A 79 -7.30 7.03 -9.29
C PHE A 79 -6.78 7.90 -8.13
N LEU A 80 -7.53 8.92 -7.69
CA LEU A 80 -7.19 9.71 -6.51
C LEU A 80 -7.28 8.87 -5.22
N VAL A 81 -8.22 7.93 -5.16
CA VAL A 81 -8.41 7.02 -4.01
C VAL A 81 -7.14 6.18 -3.74
N PRO A 82 -6.63 5.39 -4.69
CA PRO A 82 -5.39 4.65 -4.48
C PRO A 82 -4.19 5.58 -4.28
N ALA A 83 -4.16 6.78 -4.89
CA ALA A 83 -3.07 7.74 -4.66
C ALA A 83 -2.97 8.16 -3.17
N VAL A 84 -4.11 8.41 -2.51
CA VAL A 84 -4.15 8.71 -1.07
C VAL A 84 -3.72 7.49 -0.24
N CYS A 85 -4.14 6.27 -0.61
CA CYS A 85 -3.68 5.06 0.06
C CYS A 85 -2.15 4.88 -0.03
N TYR A 86 -1.56 5.13 -1.20
CA TYR A 86 -0.10 5.08 -1.38
C TYR A 86 0.65 6.15 -0.57
N LEU A 87 0.06 7.33 -0.38
CA LEU A 87 0.60 8.36 0.52
C LEU A 87 0.66 7.86 1.97
N PHE A 88 -0.39 7.17 2.43
CA PHE A 88 -0.41 6.60 3.77
C PHE A 88 0.62 5.48 3.95
N ILE A 89 0.79 4.62 2.94
CA ILE A 89 1.84 3.59 2.93
C ILE A 89 3.23 4.23 2.94
N LEU A 90 3.44 5.33 2.21
CA LEU A 90 4.70 6.07 2.23
C LEU A 90 4.98 6.67 3.60
N TYR A 91 3.99 7.28 4.25
CA TYR A 91 4.12 7.80 5.60
C TYR A 91 4.50 6.68 6.59
N PHE A 92 3.85 5.52 6.50
CA PHE A 92 4.22 4.34 7.28
C PHE A 92 5.67 3.92 7.00
N GLY A 93 6.04 3.78 5.73
CA GLY A 93 7.41 3.44 5.33
C GLY A 93 8.45 4.40 5.90
N VAL A 94 8.26 5.72 5.78
CA VAL A 94 9.21 6.72 6.28
C VAL A 94 9.28 6.74 7.81
N LYS A 95 8.12 6.66 8.49
CA LYS A 95 8.06 6.65 9.95
C LYS A 95 8.72 5.43 10.56
N TYR A 96 8.51 4.25 9.95
CA TYR A 96 9.02 2.98 10.44
C TYR A 96 10.35 2.56 9.78
N ALA A 97 10.87 3.30 8.78
CA ALA A 97 12.17 3.05 8.16
C ALA A 97 13.34 3.13 9.14
N ASN A 98 13.21 3.92 10.21
CA ASN A 98 14.25 4.07 11.24
C ASN A 98 14.16 3.03 12.37
N LEU A 99 13.30 2.02 12.29
CA LEU A 99 13.17 1.01 13.36
C LEU A 99 14.44 0.20 13.59
N HIS A 100 15.28 -0.01 12.57
CA HIS A 100 16.58 -0.70 12.71
C HIS A 100 17.58 0.03 13.63
N LYS A 101 17.32 1.27 14.06
CA LYS A 101 18.12 1.99 15.06
C LYS A 101 17.58 1.88 16.50
N GLN A 102 16.38 1.37 16.71
CA GLN A 102 15.84 1.22 18.07
C GLN A 102 16.26 -0.15 18.62
N PRO A 103 16.92 -0.22 19.80
CA PRO A 103 17.27 -1.48 20.42
C PRO A 103 15.99 -2.27 20.66
N VAL A 104 15.97 -3.51 20.17
CA VAL A 104 14.91 -4.48 20.48
C VAL A 104 14.80 -4.53 21.99
N ALA A 105 13.71 -4.00 22.55
CA ALA A 105 13.44 -4.06 23.98
C ALA A 105 13.29 -5.55 24.35
N ALA A 106 14.38 -6.09 24.91
CA ALA A 106 14.50 -7.45 25.40
C ALA A 106 13.63 -7.67 26.65
#